data_AF-A0A0Q8SVF2-F1
#
_entry.id   AF-A0A0Q8SVF2-F1
#
_cell.length_a   1.000
_cell.length_b   1.000
_cell.length_c   1.000
_cell.angle_alpha   90.00
_cell.angle_beta   90.00
_cell.angle_gamma   90.00
#
_symmetry.space_group_name_H-M   'P 1'
#
loop_
_entity.id
_entity.type
_entity.pdbx_description
1 polymer ?
#
loop_
_entity_poly.entity_id
_entity_poly.type
_entity_poly.pdbx_seq_one_letter_code
_entity_poly.pdbx_strand_id
1 'polypeptide(L)'
;MQPSERAPFAQLVTDVLAYYRQDASRFVLDLWWGACQSFELSQIRQAMQRHATDAEHGRFAPRVADVVRILAGTAADRAALAWGKTLEAMGSVGAYTDVVFDDPAIHATVLDLGGWPKVCRTDLKELSYLQHRFCESHRAYTGRGSFDYPRCLGGDRSPDSEYAKVGLPPPRIAFIGNAERARLVYEGGSAVGKTAVRFHTLQALAAAPRAATHMSSAAPRAATHMTSAAPQPMQRAAAPTGRAPAQPRPGALRAAPVVRRPSYHQGAANQPLNTTAERTYHP
;
A
#
# COMPACT_ATOMS: atom_id res chain seq x y z
N MET A 1 -8.31 -11.54 -9.41
CA MET A 1 -8.87 -12.86 -9.78
C MET A 1 -10.38 -12.91 -9.55
N GLN A 2 -11.09 -13.61 -10.42
CA GLN A 2 -12.54 -13.86 -10.33
C GLN A 2 -12.83 -15.15 -9.53
N PRO A 3 -14.01 -15.30 -8.88
CA PRO A 3 -14.35 -16.51 -8.11
C PRO A 3 -14.30 -17.81 -8.92
N SER A 4 -14.55 -17.74 -10.24
CA SER A 4 -14.44 -18.87 -11.18
C SER A 4 -13.01 -19.40 -11.32
N GLU A 5 -12.00 -18.59 -11.00
CA GLU A 5 -10.58 -18.95 -11.11
C GLU A 5 -10.05 -19.67 -9.86
N ARG A 6 -10.90 -19.89 -8.84
CA ARG A 6 -10.49 -20.52 -7.59
C ARG A 6 -10.01 -21.96 -7.76
N ALA A 7 -10.69 -22.74 -8.60
CA ALA A 7 -10.29 -24.12 -8.89
C ALA A 7 -8.93 -24.19 -9.63
N PRO A 8 -8.71 -23.46 -10.75
CA PRO A 8 -7.41 -23.46 -11.41
C PRO A 8 -6.29 -22.84 -10.56
N PHE A 9 -6.60 -21.86 -9.69
CA PHE A 9 -5.64 -21.36 -8.70
C PHE A 9 -5.24 -22.43 -7.68
N ALA A 10 -6.22 -23.14 -7.12
CA ALA A 10 -5.95 -24.21 -6.15
C ALA A 10 -5.10 -25.33 -6.75
N GLN A 11 -5.37 -25.69 -8.01
CA GLN A 11 -4.54 -26.65 -8.74
C GLN A 11 -3.10 -26.15 -8.89
N LEU A 12 -2.91 -24.90 -9.33
CA LEU A 12 -1.59 -24.30 -9.48
C LEU A 12 -0.78 -24.32 -8.16
N VAL A 13 -1.39 -23.90 -7.04
CA VAL A 13 -0.72 -23.91 -5.73
C VAL A 13 -0.38 -25.34 -5.31
N THR A 14 -1.29 -26.29 -5.55
CA THR A 14 -1.06 -27.71 -5.25
C THR A 14 0.11 -28.27 -6.07
N ASP A 15 0.16 -27.98 -7.37
CA ASP A 15 1.23 -28.46 -8.26
C ASP A 15 2.60 -27.90 -7.85
N VAL A 16 2.65 -26.61 -7.50
CA VAL A 16 3.88 -25.96 -7.04
C VAL A 16 4.33 -26.53 -5.69
N LEU A 17 3.43 -26.70 -4.73
CA LEU A 17 3.81 -27.28 -3.43
C LEU A 17 4.20 -28.76 -3.54
N ALA A 18 3.56 -29.51 -4.45
CA ALA A 18 3.92 -30.89 -4.74
C ALA A 18 5.34 -31.02 -5.31
N TYR A 19 5.79 -30.07 -6.14
CA TYR A 19 7.20 -30.00 -6.58
C TYR A 19 8.19 -29.95 -5.40
N TYR A 20 7.81 -29.26 -4.32
CA TYR A 20 8.57 -29.19 -3.07
C TYR A 20 8.23 -30.30 -2.06
N ARG A 21 7.46 -31.31 -2.47
CA ARG A 21 6.97 -32.42 -1.62
C ARG A 21 6.18 -31.94 -0.40
N GLN A 22 5.42 -30.86 -0.54
CA GLN A 22 4.51 -30.35 0.48
C GLN A 22 3.06 -30.55 0.07
N ASP A 23 2.23 -30.97 1.03
CA ASP A 23 0.80 -31.10 0.82
C ASP A 23 0.08 -29.76 1.02
N ALA A 24 -0.80 -29.43 0.08
CA ALA A 24 -1.66 -28.27 0.16
C ALA A 24 -2.95 -28.62 0.91
N SER A 25 -3.00 -28.36 2.22
CA SER A 25 -4.25 -28.50 2.97
C SER A 25 -5.28 -27.47 2.51
N ARG A 26 -6.56 -27.75 2.73
CA ARG A 26 -7.65 -26.80 2.41
C ARG A 26 -7.43 -25.43 3.07
N PHE A 27 -6.93 -25.41 4.30
CA PHE A 27 -6.59 -24.18 5.01
C PHE A 27 -5.49 -23.38 4.28
N VAL A 28 -4.44 -24.05 3.80
CA VAL A 28 -3.36 -23.41 3.03
C VAL A 28 -3.94 -22.81 1.75
N LEU A 29 -4.74 -23.56 0.99
CA LEU A 29 -5.36 -23.07 -0.25
C LEU A 29 -6.26 -21.84 -0.01
N ASP A 30 -7.03 -21.84 1.08
CA ASP A 30 -7.89 -20.71 1.46
C ASP A 30 -7.05 -19.47 1.87
N LEU A 31 -5.95 -19.67 2.60
CA LEU A 31 -5.01 -18.60 2.95
C LEU A 31 -4.36 -17.98 1.69
N TRP A 32 -3.87 -18.83 0.78
CA TRP A 32 -3.31 -18.41 -0.50
C TRP A 32 -4.32 -17.63 -1.34
N TRP A 33 -5.57 -18.12 -1.42
CA TRP A 33 -6.63 -17.44 -2.15
C TRP A 33 -6.92 -16.04 -1.58
N GLY A 34 -7.07 -15.93 -0.26
CA GLY A 34 -7.35 -14.65 0.39
C GLY A 34 -6.24 -13.60 0.20
N ALA A 35 -4.99 -14.03 0.20
CA ALA A 35 -3.84 -13.14 0.02
C ALA A 35 -3.61 -12.75 -1.45
N CYS A 36 -3.93 -13.62 -2.40
CA CYS A 36 -3.65 -13.40 -3.81
C CYS A 36 -4.83 -12.86 -4.62
N GLN A 37 -6.05 -12.79 -4.06
CA GLN A 37 -7.28 -12.41 -4.78
C GLN A 37 -7.20 -11.08 -5.56
N SER A 38 -6.40 -10.12 -5.08
CA SER A 38 -6.19 -8.81 -5.70
C SER A 38 -5.31 -8.83 -6.95
N PHE A 39 -4.64 -9.95 -7.23
CA PHE A 39 -3.78 -10.13 -8.41
C PHE A 39 -4.46 -11.02 -9.45
N GLU A 40 -3.92 -11.03 -10.66
CA GLU A 40 -4.37 -11.90 -11.75
C GLU A 40 -3.70 -13.28 -11.68
N LEU A 41 -4.40 -14.35 -12.08
CA LEU A 41 -3.87 -15.72 -12.05
C LEU A 41 -2.59 -15.88 -12.88
N SER A 42 -2.51 -15.17 -14.01
CA SER A 42 -1.33 -15.14 -14.88
C SER A 42 -0.10 -14.54 -14.18
N GLN A 43 -0.29 -13.46 -13.41
CA GLN A 43 0.77 -12.82 -12.64
C GLN A 43 1.28 -13.75 -11.54
N ILE A 44 0.37 -14.43 -10.84
CA ILE A 44 0.72 -15.40 -9.79
C ILE A 44 1.54 -16.55 -10.36
N ARG A 45 1.15 -17.09 -11.53
CA ARG A 45 1.91 -18.13 -12.22
C ARG A 45 3.33 -17.67 -12.55
N GLN A 46 3.49 -16.46 -13.08
CA GLN A 46 4.81 -15.89 -13.38
C GLN A 46 5.63 -15.68 -12.11
N ALA A 47 5.02 -15.20 -11.03
CA ALA A 47 5.70 -15.00 -9.75
C ALA A 47 6.19 -16.33 -9.13
N MET A 48 5.35 -17.37 -9.18
CA MET A 48 5.73 -18.73 -8.75
C MET A 48 6.89 -19.28 -9.57
N GLN A 49 6.84 -19.12 -10.90
CA GLN A 49 7.93 -19.54 -11.78
C GLN A 49 9.21 -18.79 -11.46
N ARG A 50 9.14 -17.47 -11.25
CA ARG A 50 10.29 -16.65 -10.89
C ARG A 50 10.91 -17.09 -9.56
N HIS A 51 10.08 -17.42 -8.56
CA HIS A 51 10.54 -17.97 -7.27
C HIS A 51 11.26 -19.31 -7.47
N ALA A 52 10.67 -20.23 -8.25
CA ALA A 52 11.28 -21.54 -8.50
C ALA A 52 12.64 -21.46 -9.22
N THR A 53 12.85 -20.41 -10.03
CA THR A 53 14.12 -20.16 -10.73
C THR A 53 15.10 -19.26 -9.95
N ASP A 54 14.74 -18.78 -8.76
CA ASP A 54 15.63 -17.98 -7.91
C ASP A 54 16.62 -18.91 -7.21
N ALA A 55 17.92 -18.76 -7.48
CA ALA A 55 18.96 -19.63 -6.92
C ALA A 55 19.10 -19.53 -5.39
N GLU A 56 18.75 -18.39 -4.80
CA GLU A 56 18.87 -18.13 -3.37
C GLU A 56 17.60 -18.58 -2.62
N HIS A 57 16.43 -18.17 -3.11
CA HIS A 57 15.15 -18.39 -2.41
C HIS A 57 14.37 -19.61 -2.92
N GLY A 58 14.59 -20.02 -4.17
CA GLY A 58 13.86 -21.09 -4.85
C GLY A 58 14.15 -22.49 -4.33
N ARG A 59 15.18 -22.63 -3.47
CA ARG A 59 15.51 -23.90 -2.79
C ARG A 59 14.44 -24.35 -1.78
N PHE A 60 13.59 -23.44 -1.33
CA PHE A 60 12.51 -23.71 -0.39
C PHE A 60 11.15 -23.46 -1.02
N ALA A 61 10.14 -24.19 -0.54
CA ALA A 61 8.76 -23.99 -0.95
C ALA A 61 8.34 -22.52 -0.78
N PRO A 62 7.72 -21.89 -1.80
CA PRO A 62 7.30 -20.51 -1.72
C PRO A 62 6.29 -20.34 -0.60
N ARG A 63 6.47 -19.31 0.22
CA ARG A 63 5.43 -18.86 1.13
C ARG A 63 4.54 -17.86 0.40
N VAL A 64 3.30 -17.71 0.87
CA VAL A 64 2.37 -16.67 0.36
C VAL A 64 3.07 -15.30 0.33
N ALA A 65 3.82 -14.98 1.38
CA ALA A 65 4.56 -13.72 1.49
C ALA A 65 5.64 -13.54 0.42
N ASP A 66 6.30 -14.61 -0.03
CA ASP A 66 7.33 -14.54 -1.09
C ASP A 66 6.71 -14.20 -2.44
N VAL A 67 5.58 -14.83 -2.76
CA VAL A 67 4.86 -14.57 -4.01
C VAL A 67 4.25 -13.17 -4.00
N VAL A 68 3.63 -12.76 -2.89
CA VAL A 68 3.14 -11.38 -2.72
C VAL A 68 4.28 -10.37 -2.83
N ARG A 69 5.48 -10.68 -2.30
CA ARG A 69 6.68 -9.84 -2.43
C ARG A 69 7.13 -9.70 -3.89
N ILE A 70 7.11 -10.79 -4.67
CA ILE A 70 7.45 -10.74 -6.11
C ILE A 70 6.41 -9.93 -6.89
N LEU A 71 5.12 -10.06 -6.54
CA LEU A 71 4.01 -9.39 -7.23
C LEU A 71 3.89 -7.90 -6.90
N ALA A 72 3.98 -7.54 -5.62
CA ALA A 72 3.78 -6.17 -5.15
C ALA A 72 5.09 -5.36 -5.03
N GLY A 73 6.25 -6.02 -5.22
CA GLY A 73 7.56 -5.48 -4.89
C GLY A 73 7.82 -5.43 -3.38
N THR A 74 9.08 -5.25 -2.99
CA THR A 74 9.41 -5.05 -1.58
C THR A 74 9.06 -3.62 -1.13
N ALA A 75 8.89 -3.41 0.18
CA ALA A 75 8.78 -2.04 0.70
C ALA A 75 10.03 -1.20 0.38
N ALA A 76 11.20 -1.85 0.23
CA ALA A 76 12.43 -1.19 -0.17
C ALA A 76 12.39 -0.71 -1.62
N ASP A 77 11.88 -1.53 -2.55
CA ASP A 77 11.75 -1.16 -3.97
C ASP A 77 10.78 0.00 -4.14
N ARG A 78 9.63 -0.06 -3.45
CA ARG A 78 8.65 1.04 -3.47
C ARG A 78 9.23 2.33 -2.92
N ALA A 79 9.97 2.26 -1.82
CA ALA A 79 10.64 3.41 -1.25
C ALA A 79 11.70 4.01 -2.20
N ALA A 80 12.45 3.17 -2.91
CA ALA A 80 13.44 3.62 -3.90
C ALA A 80 12.78 4.31 -5.10
N LEU A 81 11.68 3.76 -5.62
CA LEU A 81 10.90 4.39 -6.71
C LEU A 81 10.25 5.70 -6.25
N ALA A 82 9.71 5.74 -5.03
CA ALA A 82 9.17 6.95 -4.43
C ALA A 82 10.23 8.03 -4.26
N TRP A 83 11.46 7.65 -3.87
CA TRP A 83 12.59 8.56 -3.83
C TRP A 83 12.94 9.12 -5.21
N GLY A 84 13.02 8.25 -6.24
CA GLY A 84 13.30 8.70 -7.62
C GLY A 84 12.30 9.75 -8.09
N LYS A 85 11.00 9.52 -7.87
CA LYS A 85 9.93 10.48 -8.16
C LYS A 85 10.08 11.79 -7.37
N THR A 86 10.44 11.69 -6.09
CA THR A 86 10.68 12.85 -5.22
C THR A 86 11.86 13.68 -5.72
N LEU A 87 12.97 13.02 -6.07
CA LEU A 87 14.18 13.66 -6.58
C LEU A 87 13.95 14.37 -7.93
N GLU A 88 13.21 13.73 -8.85
CA GLU A 88 12.82 14.35 -10.11
C GLU A 88 11.94 15.59 -9.89
N ALA A 89 10.98 15.51 -8.97
CA ALA A 89 10.15 16.65 -8.61
C ALA A 89 10.95 17.78 -7.94
N MET A 90 11.96 17.45 -7.12
CA MET A 90 12.82 18.46 -6.50
C MET A 90 13.54 19.30 -7.57
N GLY A 91 14.04 18.66 -8.62
CA GLY A 91 14.75 19.33 -9.71
C GLY A 91 13.83 20.06 -10.70
N SER A 92 12.65 19.51 -10.99
CA SER A 92 11.74 20.07 -12.01
C SER A 92 10.75 21.11 -11.47
N VAL A 93 10.26 20.94 -10.25
CA VAL A 93 9.25 21.82 -9.63
C VAL A 93 9.88 22.82 -8.65
N GLY A 94 10.83 22.35 -7.85
CA GLY A 94 11.57 23.18 -6.89
C GLY A 94 10.80 23.54 -5.61
N ALA A 95 11.50 24.27 -4.72
CA ALA A 95 11.09 24.52 -3.33
C ALA A 95 9.93 25.52 -3.14
N TYR A 96 9.60 26.31 -4.16
CA TYR A 96 8.67 27.45 -4.05
C TYR A 96 7.24 27.11 -4.45
N THR A 97 7.02 25.93 -5.03
CA THR A 97 5.72 25.50 -5.53
C THR A 97 5.15 24.43 -4.61
N ASP A 98 3.85 24.49 -4.39
CA ASP A 98 3.12 23.44 -3.66
C ASP A 98 3.05 22.17 -4.48
N VAL A 99 3.27 21.03 -3.83
CA VAL A 99 3.28 19.75 -4.51
C VAL A 99 2.35 18.73 -3.87
N VAL A 100 1.74 17.91 -4.73
CA VAL A 100 0.91 16.76 -4.35
C VAL A 100 1.37 15.55 -5.15
N PHE A 101 1.87 14.54 -4.47
CA PHE A 101 2.24 13.26 -5.03
C PHE A 101 1.03 12.31 -5.06
N ASP A 102 1.08 11.36 -5.99
CA ASP A 102 0.14 10.24 -6.11
C ASP A 102 0.30 9.13 -5.05
N ASP A 103 1.20 9.33 -4.08
CA ASP A 103 1.49 8.44 -2.96
C ASP A 103 1.48 9.21 -1.62
N PRO A 104 0.53 8.92 -0.70
CA PRO A 104 0.45 9.58 0.59
C PRO A 104 1.65 9.28 1.51
N ALA A 105 2.36 8.16 1.32
CA ALA A 105 3.55 7.84 2.09
C ALA A 105 4.71 8.81 1.80
N ILE A 106 4.76 9.37 0.59
CA ILE A 106 5.72 10.44 0.23
C ILE A 106 5.42 11.68 1.06
N HIS A 107 4.15 12.07 1.18
CA HIS A 107 3.74 13.24 1.95
C HIS A 107 4.11 13.15 3.43
N ALA A 108 3.80 12.01 4.05
CA ALA A 108 4.17 11.77 5.45
C ALA A 108 5.70 11.79 5.64
N THR A 109 6.44 11.18 4.71
CA THR A 109 7.91 11.10 4.76
C THR A 109 8.56 12.46 4.57
N VAL A 110 8.13 13.24 3.58
CA VAL A 110 8.69 14.59 3.35
C VAL A 110 8.43 15.48 4.57
N LEU A 111 7.25 15.38 5.21
CA LEU A 111 6.98 16.10 6.44
C LEU A 111 7.94 15.70 7.57
N ASP A 112 8.21 14.39 7.74
CA ASP A 112 9.16 13.89 8.75
C ASP A 112 10.60 14.35 8.51
N LEU A 113 10.96 14.62 7.25
CA LEU A 113 12.27 15.14 6.85
C LEU A 113 12.38 16.67 6.94
N GLY A 114 11.35 17.35 7.46
CA GLY A 114 11.34 18.79 7.65
C GLY A 114 10.61 19.57 6.55
N GLY A 115 9.82 18.89 5.73
CA GLY A 115 8.97 19.50 4.72
C GLY A 115 9.64 19.70 3.35
N TRP A 116 8.82 20.04 2.36
CA TRP A 116 9.25 20.14 0.96
C TRP A 116 10.38 21.15 0.72
N PRO A 117 10.35 22.37 1.28
CA PRO A 117 11.43 23.33 1.04
C PRO A 117 12.76 22.86 1.61
N LYS A 118 12.76 22.17 2.77
CA LYS A 118 13.97 21.63 3.38
C LYS A 118 14.56 20.51 2.52
N VAL A 119 13.72 19.60 2.04
CA VAL A 119 14.10 18.51 1.15
C VAL A 119 14.71 19.07 -0.15
N CYS A 120 14.04 20.02 -0.81
CA CYS A 120 14.53 20.64 -2.05
C CYS A 120 15.85 21.39 -1.91
N ARG A 121 16.14 21.96 -0.74
CA ARG A 121 17.35 22.77 -0.48
C ARG A 121 18.50 21.97 0.14
N THR A 122 18.34 20.65 0.24
CA THR A 122 19.41 19.80 0.77
C THR A 122 20.61 19.82 -0.17
N ASP A 123 21.80 19.94 0.41
CA ASP A 123 23.06 19.97 -0.33
C ASP A 123 23.29 18.63 -1.05
N LEU A 124 23.87 18.68 -2.26
CA LEU A 124 24.13 17.51 -3.08
C LEU A 124 25.00 16.46 -2.35
N LYS A 125 25.91 16.91 -1.47
CA LYS A 125 26.75 16.01 -0.66
C LYS A 125 25.96 15.23 0.39
N GLU A 126 24.83 15.76 0.83
CA GLU A 126 23.95 15.15 1.84
C GLU A 126 22.83 14.32 1.20
N LEU A 127 22.73 14.34 -0.14
CA LEU A 127 21.62 13.74 -0.88
C LEU A 127 21.52 12.23 -0.67
N SER A 128 22.65 11.53 -0.54
CA SER A 128 22.69 10.09 -0.26
C SER A 128 22.15 9.77 1.14
N TYR A 129 22.47 10.60 2.13
CA TYR A 129 21.94 10.47 3.48
C TYR A 129 20.44 10.78 3.53
N LEU A 130 20.02 11.85 2.85
CA LEU A 130 18.61 12.20 2.71
C LEU A 130 17.82 11.07 2.04
N GLN A 131 18.34 10.49 0.96
CA GLN A 131 17.75 9.32 0.29
C GLN A 131 17.57 8.16 1.26
N HIS A 132 18.62 7.84 2.04
CA HIS A 132 18.55 6.76 3.02
C HIS A 132 17.45 7.01 4.05
N ARG A 133 17.42 8.20 4.66
CA ARG A 133 16.40 8.61 5.64
C ARG A 133 14.99 8.60 5.06
N PHE A 134 14.84 9.06 3.82
CA PHE A 134 13.58 8.99 3.09
C PHE A 134 13.12 7.56 2.92
N CYS A 135 14.02 6.66 2.47
CA CYS A 135 13.66 5.28 2.22
C CYS A 135 13.27 4.54 3.50
N GLU A 136 13.97 4.79 4.61
CA GLU A 136 13.62 4.24 5.93
C GLU A 136 12.24 4.71 6.40
N SER A 137 12.00 6.02 6.32
CA SER A 137 10.71 6.62 6.70
C SER A 137 9.56 6.11 5.83
N HIS A 138 9.72 6.09 4.51
CA HIS A 138 8.68 5.65 3.56
C HIS A 138 8.28 4.19 3.77
N ARG A 139 9.26 3.31 4.07
CA ARG A 139 8.99 1.90 4.42
C ARG A 139 8.07 1.77 5.63
N ALA A 140 8.21 2.65 6.63
CA ALA A 140 7.39 2.62 7.84
C ALA A 140 5.91 2.93 7.56
N TYR A 141 5.60 3.74 6.54
CA TYR A 141 4.23 4.06 6.12
C TYR A 141 3.62 3.00 5.22
N THR A 142 4.42 2.52 4.27
CA THR A 142 3.99 1.52 3.29
C THR A 142 3.42 0.25 3.95
N GLY A 143 3.91 -0.13 5.14
CA GLY A 143 3.44 -1.32 5.87
C GLY A 143 2.21 -1.13 6.77
N ARG A 144 1.76 0.11 7.03
CA ARG A 144 0.72 0.40 8.04
C ARG A 144 -0.72 0.43 7.50
N GLY A 145 -0.89 0.49 6.18
CA GLY A 145 -2.21 0.56 5.54
C GLY A 145 -2.83 1.97 5.60
N SER A 146 -3.27 2.41 6.78
CA SER A 146 -3.84 3.75 7.00
C SER A 146 -2.99 4.55 7.99
N PHE A 147 -2.76 5.83 7.67
CA PHE A 147 -1.97 6.76 8.47
C PHE A 147 -2.33 8.20 8.09
N ASP A 148 -2.04 9.13 9.00
CA ASP A 148 -2.22 10.55 8.74
C ASP A 148 -1.08 11.09 7.86
N TYR A 149 -1.40 12.06 6.99
CA TYR A 149 -0.43 12.74 6.13
C TYR A 149 -0.98 14.12 5.74
N PRO A 150 -0.10 15.09 5.40
CA PRO A 150 -0.55 16.38 4.91
C PRO A 150 -1.13 16.25 3.51
N ARG A 151 -2.28 16.87 3.22
CA ARG A 151 -2.91 16.84 1.88
C ARG A 151 -2.05 17.43 0.76
N CYS A 152 -1.19 18.37 1.12
CA CYS A 152 -0.32 19.09 0.20
C CYS A 152 0.98 19.40 0.91
N LEU A 153 2.08 19.30 0.18
CA LEU A 153 3.37 19.72 0.68
C LEU A 153 3.59 21.17 0.26
N GLY A 154 3.49 22.07 1.24
CA GLY A 154 3.61 23.50 1.01
C GLY A 154 5.02 23.88 0.57
N GLY A 155 5.10 24.62 -0.53
CA GLY A 155 6.32 25.31 -0.94
C GLY A 155 6.61 26.50 -0.03
N ASP A 156 7.83 27.04 -0.12
CA ASP A 156 8.23 28.25 0.59
C ASP A 156 7.71 29.50 -0.13
N ARG A 157 6.40 29.68 -0.08
CA ARG A 157 5.66 30.76 -0.75
C ARG A 157 4.79 31.53 0.23
N SER A 158 4.28 32.68 -0.22
CA SER A 158 3.32 33.44 0.57
C SER A 158 2.04 32.64 0.83
N PRO A 159 1.38 32.80 2.00
CA PRO A 159 0.11 32.17 2.28
C PRO A 159 -1.00 32.60 1.32
N ASP A 160 -1.97 31.72 1.07
CA ASP A 160 -3.11 31.99 0.17
C ASP A 160 -3.91 33.23 0.57
N SER A 161 -3.97 33.54 1.87
CA SER A 161 -4.64 34.73 2.41
C SER A 161 -4.02 36.04 1.89
N GLU A 162 -2.72 36.06 1.65
CA GLU A 162 -2.05 37.25 1.11
C GLU A 162 -2.42 37.47 -0.35
N TYR A 163 -2.47 36.42 -1.18
CA TYR A 163 -2.94 36.51 -2.56
C TYR A 163 -4.39 36.98 -2.66
N ALA A 164 -5.26 36.46 -1.79
CA ALA A 164 -6.67 36.85 -1.73
C ALA A 164 -6.84 38.33 -1.37
N LYS A 165 -6.03 38.87 -0.44
CA LYS A 165 -6.06 40.30 -0.07
C LYS A 165 -5.74 41.23 -1.24
N VAL A 166 -4.84 40.82 -2.11
CA VAL A 166 -4.42 41.61 -3.30
C VAL A 166 -5.18 41.23 -4.57
N GLY A 167 -6.20 40.37 -4.49
CA GLY A 167 -7.02 39.95 -5.63
C GLY A 167 -6.29 39.08 -6.66
N LEU A 168 -5.16 38.48 -6.29
CA LEU A 168 -4.40 37.58 -7.16
C LEU A 168 -4.92 36.15 -7.02
N PRO A 169 -4.91 35.36 -8.10
CA PRO A 169 -5.25 33.94 -8.02
C PRO A 169 -4.23 33.20 -7.13
N PRO A 170 -4.67 32.18 -6.38
CA PRO A 170 -3.76 31.37 -5.60
C PRO A 170 -2.73 30.70 -6.51
N PRO A 171 -1.52 30.46 -5.99
CA PRO A 171 -0.44 29.85 -6.76
C PRO A 171 -0.80 28.44 -7.20
N ARG A 172 -0.23 28.03 -8.33
CA ARG A 172 -0.50 26.72 -8.93
C ARG A 172 0.08 25.61 -8.05
N ILE A 173 -0.68 24.52 -7.91
CA ILE A 173 -0.24 23.29 -7.24
C ILE A 173 0.22 22.31 -8.31
N ALA A 174 1.39 21.70 -8.13
CA ALA A 174 1.92 20.69 -9.04
C ALA A 174 1.49 19.28 -8.58
N PHE A 175 0.81 18.54 -9.46
CA PHE A 175 0.49 17.13 -9.23
C PHE A 175 1.58 16.25 -9.84
N ILE A 176 2.17 15.37 -9.05
CA ILE A 176 3.33 14.57 -9.41
C ILE A 176 2.93 13.10 -9.53
N GLY A 177 3.18 12.51 -10.70
CA GLY A 177 2.80 11.14 -11.03
C GLY A 177 1.40 11.06 -11.62
N ASN A 178 0.58 10.11 -11.17
CA ASN A 178 -0.78 9.95 -11.67
C ASN A 178 -1.71 11.05 -11.10
N ALA A 179 -2.24 11.90 -11.97
CA ALA A 179 -3.05 13.06 -11.58
C ALA A 179 -4.32 12.70 -10.78
N GLU A 180 -5.06 11.65 -11.17
CA GLU A 180 -6.27 11.22 -10.47
C GLU A 180 -5.94 10.71 -9.06
N ARG A 181 -4.85 9.96 -8.93
CA ARG A 181 -4.37 9.49 -7.62
C ARG A 181 -3.89 10.64 -6.74
N ALA A 182 -3.15 11.59 -7.30
CA ALA A 182 -2.72 12.79 -6.57
C ALA A 182 -3.93 13.59 -6.07
N ARG A 183 -4.98 13.71 -6.88
CA ARG A 183 -6.25 14.31 -6.45
C ARG A 183 -6.86 13.58 -5.26
N LEU A 184 -6.95 12.25 -5.30
CA LEU A 184 -7.46 11.46 -4.17
C LEU A 184 -6.61 11.63 -2.90
N VAL A 185 -5.28 11.73 -3.04
CA VAL A 185 -4.36 12.02 -1.92
C VAL A 185 -4.64 13.41 -1.34
N TYR A 186 -4.85 14.42 -2.19
CA TYR A 186 -5.21 15.76 -1.73
C TYR A 186 -6.55 15.78 -0.98
N GLU A 187 -7.56 15.09 -1.50
CA GLU A 187 -8.90 15.03 -0.89
C GLU A 187 -8.89 14.24 0.44
N GLY A 188 -8.05 13.20 0.55
CA GLY A 188 -7.95 12.35 1.75
C GLY A 188 -6.98 12.82 2.82
N GLY A 189 -6.12 13.80 2.54
CA GLY A 189 -5.09 14.27 3.46
C GLY A 189 -5.56 15.31 4.48
N SER A 190 -4.82 15.44 5.58
CA SER A 190 -5.07 16.46 6.60
C SER A 190 -4.59 17.84 6.15
N ALA A 191 -5.39 18.87 6.43
CA ALA A 191 -5.03 20.27 6.16
C ALA A 191 -4.02 20.84 7.19
N VAL A 192 -3.98 20.30 8.41
CA VAL A 192 -3.23 20.85 9.56
C VAL A 192 -1.88 20.11 9.76
N GLY A 193 -1.60 19.10 8.95
CA GLY A 193 -0.42 18.24 9.06
C GLY A 193 -0.74 16.86 9.66
N LYS A 194 0.31 16.07 9.88
CA LYS A 194 0.20 14.67 10.34
C LYS A 194 -0.09 14.53 11.83
N THR A 195 0.54 15.35 12.67
CA THR A 195 0.46 15.24 14.12
C THR A 195 -0.39 16.37 14.68
N ALA A 196 -1.40 16.05 15.51
CA ALA A 196 -2.22 17.05 16.18
C ALA A 196 -1.40 17.78 17.27
N VAL A 197 -0.86 18.95 16.92
CA VAL A 197 -0.21 19.85 17.88
C VAL A 197 -1.25 20.84 18.40
N ARG A 198 -1.51 20.82 19.71
CA ARG A 198 -2.43 21.75 20.37
C ARG A 198 -1.66 22.73 21.22
N PHE A 199 -1.87 24.01 20.97
CA PHE A 199 -1.36 25.08 21.82
C PHE A 199 -2.43 25.42 22.85
N HIS A 200 -2.03 25.42 24.12
CA HIS A 200 -2.87 25.87 25.22
C HIS A 200 -2.21 27.08 25.88
N THR A 201 -3.01 28.07 26.25
CA THR A 201 -2.51 29.16 27.09
C THR A 201 -2.41 28.66 28.53
N LEU A 202 -1.40 29.13 29.26
CA LEU A 202 -1.26 28.81 30.69
C LEU A 202 -2.53 29.15 31.48
N GLN A 203 -3.22 30.23 31.09
CA GLN A 203 -4.50 30.63 31.69
C GLN A 203 -5.62 29.62 31.39
N ALA A 204 -5.72 29.10 30.17
CA ALA A 204 -6.70 28.08 29.81
C ALA A 204 -6.45 26.74 30.51
N LEU A 205 -5.18 26.40 30.79
CA LEU A 205 -4.82 25.22 31.58
C LEU A 205 -5.14 25.41 33.08
N ALA A 206 -4.99 26.63 33.60
CA ALA A 206 -5.31 26.96 34.99
C ALA A 206 -6.83 27.01 35.24
N ALA A 207 -7.62 27.41 34.25
CA ALA A 207 -9.08 27.47 34.32
C ALA A 207 -9.77 26.12 34.05
N ALA A 208 -9.05 25.13 33.53
CA ALA A 208 -9.58 23.78 33.37
C ALA A 208 -9.81 23.15 34.75
N PRO A 209 -10.98 22.55 35.03
CA PRO A 209 -11.23 21.92 36.32
C PRO A 209 -10.18 20.83 36.54
N ARG A 210 -9.33 21.02 37.56
CA ARG A 210 -8.41 19.99 38.03
C ARG A 210 -9.25 18.77 38.38
N ALA A 211 -9.14 17.70 37.59
CA ALA A 211 -9.73 16.43 37.94
C ALA A 211 -9.30 16.09 39.36
N ALA A 212 -10.25 16.05 40.29
CA ALA A 212 -9.99 15.81 41.70
C ALA A 212 -9.31 14.44 41.82
N THR A 213 -8.01 14.47 42.13
CA THR A 213 -7.24 13.28 42.45
C THR A 213 -7.84 12.68 43.73
N HIS A 214 -8.63 11.62 43.60
CA HIS A 214 -8.96 10.75 44.72
C HIS A 214 -7.66 10.05 45.16
N MET A 215 -6.90 10.69 46.04
CA MET A 215 -6.03 10.00 46.99
C MET A 215 -6.71 10.09 48.35
N SER A 216 -7.47 9.04 48.69
CA SER A 216 -7.72 8.71 50.09
C SER A 216 -7.09 7.35 50.35
N SER A 217 -5.88 7.42 50.92
CA SER A 217 -5.19 6.35 51.61
C SER A 217 -5.50 6.50 53.10
N ALA A 218 -6.06 5.46 53.74
CA ALA A 218 -5.60 4.91 55.03
C ALA A 218 -6.61 3.93 55.67
N ALA A 219 -6.29 2.63 55.55
CA ALA A 219 -6.12 1.63 56.62
C ALA A 219 -7.27 1.20 57.59
N PRO A 220 -7.14 -0.01 58.20
CA PRO A 220 -8.24 -0.96 58.36
C PRO A 220 -8.78 -1.11 59.80
N ARG A 221 -10.05 -1.53 59.96
CA ARG A 221 -10.56 -2.06 61.24
C ARG A 221 -11.61 -3.16 61.06
N ALA A 222 -11.19 -4.35 61.51
CA ALA A 222 -11.92 -5.37 62.29
C ALA A 222 -13.33 -5.83 61.87
N ALA A 223 -13.39 -7.13 61.51
CA ALA A 223 -14.32 -8.18 61.94
C ALA A 223 -15.82 -7.88 62.05
N THR A 224 -16.66 -8.72 61.40
CA THR A 224 -17.61 -9.65 62.05
C THR A 224 -18.45 -10.42 61.00
N HIS A 225 -18.37 -11.76 61.09
CA HIS A 225 -19.31 -12.86 60.78
C HIS A 225 -20.45 -12.79 59.72
N MET A 226 -20.41 -13.83 58.87
CA MET A 226 -21.47 -14.78 58.44
C MET A 226 -22.82 -14.30 57.88
N THR A 227 -23.17 -14.77 56.67
CA THR A 227 -24.40 -15.51 56.28
C THR A 227 -24.46 -15.60 54.73
N SER A 228 -24.17 -16.78 54.15
CA SER A 228 -25.13 -17.72 53.55
C SER A 228 -26.05 -17.16 52.46
N ALA A 229 -25.85 -17.59 51.19
CA ALA A 229 -26.89 -18.16 50.32
C ALA A 229 -26.40 -18.34 48.86
N ALA A 230 -27.01 -19.34 48.21
CA ALA A 230 -26.60 -20.09 47.02
C ALA A 230 -26.65 -19.34 45.66
N PRO A 231 -26.07 -19.93 44.59
CA PRO A 231 -26.01 -19.36 43.23
C PRO A 231 -27.13 -19.90 42.32
N GLN A 232 -27.42 -19.18 41.21
CA GLN A 232 -27.81 -19.67 39.85
C GLN A 232 -28.75 -18.69 39.10
N PRO A 233 -29.00 -18.82 37.77
CA PRO A 233 -28.17 -19.41 36.70
C PRO A 233 -28.12 -18.61 35.38
N MET A 234 -27.19 -19.04 34.52
CA MET A 234 -27.10 -18.76 33.08
C MET A 234 -28.42 -18.99 32.32
N GLN A 235 -28.76 -18.09 31.40
CA GLN A 235 -29.68 -18.38 30.31
C GLN A 235 -28.91 -18.55 28.99
N ARG A 236 -28.94 -19.78 28.49
CA ARG A 236 -28.66 -20.18 27.10
C ARG A 236 -29.91 -19.93 26.25
N ALA A 237 -29.74 -19.35 25.06
CA ALA A 237 -30.68 -19.45 23.94
C ALA A 237 -29.86 -19.88 22.72
N ALA A 238 -29.87 -21.15 22.30
CA ALA A 238 -30.90 -21.87 21.54
C ALA A 238 -31.05 -21.35 20.09
N ALA A 239 -30.48 -22.12 19.17
CA ALA A 239 -30.61 -22.02 17.72
C ALA A 239 -31.92 -22.65 17.22
N PRO A 240 -32.37 -22.31 15.99
CA PRO A 240 -33.14 -23.22 15.14
C PRO A 240 -32.38 -23.49 13.83
N THR A 241 -31.85 -24.69 13.62
CA THR A 241 -32.44 -25.74 12.77
C THR A 241 -33.41 -25.24 11.67
N GLY A 242 -32.91 -25.19 10.44
CA GLY A 242 -33.70 -24.95 9.23
C GLY A 242 -33.17 -25.83 8.09
N ARG A 243 -34.03 -26.72 7.62
CA ARG A 243 -33.80 -27.91 6.79
C ARG A 243 -33.76 -27.53 5.30
N ALA A 244 -32.82 -28.11 4.55
CA ALA A 244 -32.74 -28.03 3.10
C ALA A 244 -33.91 -28.75 2.40
N PRO A 245 -34.20 -28.40 1.13
CA PRO A 245 -34.68 -29.36 0.15
C PRO A 245 -33.70 -29.52 -1.03
N ALA A 246 -33.66 -30.74 -1.54
CA ALA A 246 -32.76 -31.25 -2.57
C ALA A 246 -33.28 -31.03 -4.00
N GLN A 247 -32.34 -30.73 -4.93
CA GLN A 247 -32.16 -31.22 -6.32
C GLN A 247 -33.32 -31.11 -7.36
N PRO A 248 -33.03 -30.88 -8.67
CA PRO A 248 -32.45 -31.93 -9.53
C PRO A 248 -31.41 -31.50 -10.58
N ARG A 249 -30.46 -32.41 -10.86
CA ARG A 249 -29.81 -32.58 -12.18
C ARG A 249 -30.79 -33.36 -13.08
N PRO A 250 -30.85 -33.14 -14.41
CA PRO A 250 -29.93 -33.85 -15.32
C PRO A 250 -29.64 -33.10 -16.65
N GLY A 251 -28.66 -33.60 -17.42
CA GLY A 251 -28.59 -33.30 -18.86
C GLY A 251 -27.19 -33.16 -19.44
N ALA A 252 -26.57 -34.29 -19.76
CA ALA A 252 -25.48 -34.34 -20.72
C ALA A 252 -26.01 -33.95 -22.11
N LEU A 253 -25.32 -33.05 -22.84
CA LEU A 253 -25.43 -32.95 -24.30
C LEU A 253 -24.23 -32.20 -24.92
N ARG A 254 -23.49 -32.99 -25.70
CA ARG A 254 -22.84 -32.68 -26.98
C ARG A 254 -21.63 -31.73 -27.03
N ALA A 255 -20.52 -32.36 -27.40
CA ALA A 255 -19.40 -31.78 -28.12
C ALA A 255 -19.84 -31.09 -29.43
N ALA A 256 -19.20 -29.96 -29.74
CA ALA A 256 -19.20 -29.27 -31.03
C ALA A 256 -17.82 -28.61 -31.25
N PRO A 257 -17.42 -28.33 -32.51
CA PRO A 257 -16.11 -28.74 -33.00
C PRO A 257 -15.03 -27.66 -32.99
N VAL A 258 -13.79 -28.15 -33.09
CA VAL A 258 -12.52 -27.45 -33.29
C VAL A 258 -12.59 -26.46 -34.45
N VAL A 259 -12.43 -25.17 -34.15
CA VAL A 259 -12.17 -24.14 -35.17
C VAL A 259 -10.66 -24.09 -35.42
N ARG A 260 -10.29 -24.41 -36.66
CA ARG A 260 -8.91 -24.37 -37.18
C ARG A 260 -8.36 -22.94 -37.15
N ARG A 261 -7.14 -22.78 -36.63
CA ARG A 261 -6.32 -21.57 -36.81
C ARG A 261 -5.81 -21.50 -38.26
N PRO A 262 -5.79 -20.32 -38.89
CA PRO A 262 -5.05 -20.14 -40.14
C PRO A 262 -3.55 -19.99 -39.85
N SER A 263 -2.79 -20.81 -40.57
CA SER A 263 -1.33 -20.84 -40.67
C SER A 263 -0.81 -19.55 -41.30
N TYR A 264 0.09 -18.84 -40.62
CA TYR A 264 0.96 -17.87 -41.28
C TYR A 264 2.28 -18.53 -41.63
N HIS A 265 2.57 -18.54 -42.93
CA HIS A 265 3.78 -19.03 -43.55
C HIS A 265 5.02 -18.32 -43.02
N GLN A 266 6.03 -19.12 -42.69
CA GLN A 266 7.44 -18.75 -42.77
C GLN A 266 7.82 -18.47 -44.23
N GLY A 267 8.43 -17.32 -44.47
CA GLY A 267 9.16 -16.98 -45.69
C GLY A 267 10.41 -16.22 -45.29
N ALA A 268 11.55 -16.90 -45.39
CA ALA A 268 12.89 -16.42 -45.06
C ALA A 268 13.43 -15.42 -46.09
N ALA A 269 14.31 -14.50 -45.67
CA ALA A 269 15.58 -14.22 -46.34
C ALA A 269 16.40 -13.14 -45.59
N ASN A 270 17.55 -13.57 -45.05
CA ASN A 270 18.81 -12.83 -44.91
C ASN A 270 19.13 -12.04 -46.22
N GLN A 271 19.83 -10.90 -46.29
CA GLN A 271 21.02 -10.38 -45.59
C GLN A 271 21.22 -8.88 -46.01
N PRO A 272 22.22 -8.15 -45.47
CA PRO A 272 22.28 -6.68 -45.39
C PRO A 272 23.12 -6.03 -46.50
N LEU A 273 23.05 -4.71 -46.64
CA LEU A 273 24.15 -3.88 -47.17
C LEU A 273 24.07 -2.43 -46.64
N ASN A 274 25.27 -1.94 -46.30
CA ASN A 274 25.70 -0.65 -45.82
C ASN A 274 25.19 0.55 -46.65
N THR A 275 25.19 1.78 -46.09
CA THR A 275 26.04 2.92 -46.52
C THR A 275 25.56 4.25 -45.92
N THR A 276 26.51 4.92 -45.27
CA THR A 276 26.67 6.35 -44.95
C THR A 276 25.92 7.36 -45.81
N ALA A 277 25.31 8.37 -45.19
CA ALA A 277 25.18 9.71 -45.78
C ALA A 277 25.00 10.78 -44.69
N GLU A 278 26.07 11.54 -44.47
CA GLU A 278 26.08 12.85 -43.83
C GLU A 278 25.08 13.80 -44.50
N ARG A 279 24.44 14.67 -43.73
CA ARG A 279 23.80 15.89 -44.24
C ARG A 279 24.16 17.08 -43.37
N THR A 280 25.24 17.72 -43.77
CA THR A 280 25.54 19.13 -43.50
C THR A 280 24.81 19.95 -44.56
N TYR A 281 24.09 21.01 -44.18
CA TYR A 281 23.75 22.10 -45.09
C TYR A 281 23.79 23.45 -44.36
N HIS A 282 24.63 24.32 -44.92
CA HIS A 282 24.96 25.71 -44.62
C HIS A 282 23.86 26.69 -45.12
N PRO A 283 23.92 28.02 -44.88
CA PRO A 283 24.99 28.94 -45.31
C PRO A 283 25.96 29.35 -44.19
#